data_AF-A0A0U1L4F7-F1
#
_entry.id   AF-A0A0U1L4F7-F1
#
_cell.length_a   1.000
_cell.length_b   1.000
_cell.length_c   1.000
_cell.angle_alpha   90.00
_cell.angle_beta   90.00
_cell.angle_gamma   90.00
#
_symmetry.space_group_name_H-M   'P 1'
#
loop_
_entity.id
_entity.type
_entity.pdbx_description
1 polymer ?
#
loop_
_entity_poly.entity_id
_entity_poly.type
_entity_poly.pdbx_seq_one_letter_code
_entity_poly.pdbx_strand_id
1 'polypeptide(L)'
;MNKWRCSVCGYIHEGAELPEKCPICGVGPEEFTLVIETPAPKQAGKRWKCTVCDYVHSGDTPPDKCPVCGVGSELFVLLLDEVLELTTEAVLAAGLDTANSAVDKISYGLYIVTSVKDNKFNGQCCNTLFQLTSNPLRVSVCLNKNNLTHEYLMDSGVFAVSLLTTDQTEAVRRFGYQSGRTTDKFAGVEYIAGKNGCPILKNCLAYIEASILPKKMVDVGTHTLFVADVTAGRMVANQEALTYSFYRSIK
;
A
#
# COMPACT_ATOMS: atom_id res chain seq x y z
N MET A 1 -4.44 -34.83 -31.60
CA MET A 1 -3.15 -35.54 -31.73
C MET A 1 -2.35 -35.13 -30.52
N ASN A 2 -1.87 -36.09 -29.73
CA ASN A 2 -1.18 -35.78 -28.48
C ASN A 2 0.28 -35.48 -28.79
N LYS A 3 0.89 -34.63 -27.96
CA LYS A 3 2.32 -34.34 -28.00
C LYS A 3 2.94 -34.81 -26.70
N TRP A 4 4.06 -35.52 -26.77
CA TRP A 4 4.82 -35.93 -25.59
C TRP A 4 6.26 -35.50 -25.71
N ARG A 5 6.84 -35.07 -24.60
CA ARG A 5 8.24 -34.64 -24.52
C ARG A 5 9.03 -35.65 -23.69
N CYS A 6 10.14 -36.12 -24.26
CA CYS A 6 11.14 -36.89 -23.52
C CYS A 6 11.79 -36.01 -22.44
N SER A 7 11.73 -36.43 -21.18
CA SER A 7 12.32 -35.76 -20.01
C SER A 7 13.84 -35.66 -20.09
N VAL A 8 14.49 -36.59 -20.79
CA VAL A 8 15.95 -36.74 -20.82
C VAL A 8 16.62 -35.90 -21.90
N CYS A 9 16.05 -35.84 -23.11
CA CYS A 9 16.69 -35.14 -24.25
C CYS A 9 15.81 -34.07 -24.91
N GLY A 10 14.55 -33.92 -24.48
CA GLY A 10 13.63 -32.92 -25.01
C GLY A 10 12.98 -33.26 -26.35
N TYR A 11 13.23 -34.43 -26.94
CA TYR A 11 12.56 -34.90 -28.16
C TYR A 11 11.02 -34.85 -28.01
N ILE A 12 10.34 -34.35 -29.05
CA ILE A 12 8.87 -34.28 -29.11
C ILE A 12 8.34 -35.37 -30.02
N HIS A 13 7.47 -36.22 -29.48
CA HIS A 13 6.69 -37.19 -30.23
C HIS A 13 5.27 -36.65 -30.46
N GLU A 14 4.77 -36.73 -31.70
CA GLU A 14 3.38 -36.40 -32.03
C GLU A 14 2.65 -37.66 -32.51
N GLY A 15 1.57 -38.05 -31.84
CA GLY A 15 0.92 -39.34 -32.10
C GLY A 15 -0.33 -39.57 -31.24
N ALA A 16 -0.92 -40.76 -31.34
CA ALA A 16 -1.99 -41.21 -30.46
C ALA A 16 -1.47 -42.04 -29.27
N GLU A 17 -0.29 -42.63 -29.42
CA GLU A 17 0.40 -43.46 -28.42
C GLU A 17 1.84 -43.01 -28.23
N LEU A 18 2.48 -43.45 -27.14
CA LEU A 18 3.88 -43.17 -26.84
C LEU A 18 4.81 -44.07 -27.68
N PRO A 19 6.00 -43.57 -28.09
CA PRO A 19 6.97 -44.42 -28.75
C PRO A 19 7.57 -45.42 -27.75
N GLU A 20 7.87 -46.64 -28.20
CA GLU A 20 8.50 -47.68 -27.35
C GLU A 20 9.87 -47.23 -26.81
N LYS A 21 10.59 -46.39 -27.56
CA LYS A 21 11.83 -45.75 -27.13
C LYS A 21 11.96 -44.36 -27.72
N CYS A 22 12.60 -43.47 -26.99
CA CYS A 22 13.02 -42.18 -27.52
C CYS A 22 14.04 -42.39 -28.66
N PRO A 23 13.80 -41.86 -29.87
CA PRO A 23 14.71 -42.03 -31.01
C PRO A 23 16.04 -41.28 -30.86
N ILE A 24 16.14 -40.38 -29.87
CA ILE A 24 17.36 -39.58 -29.64
C ILE A 24 18.21 -40.16 -28.51
N CYS A 25 17.63 -40.49 -27.35
CA CYS A 25 18.39 -40.97 -26.19
C CYS A 25 18.10 -42.42 -25.76
N GLY A 26 17.14 -43.10 -26.40
CA GLY A 26 16.89 -44.52 -26.20
C GLY A 26 16.13 -44.93 -24.94
N VAL A 27 15.71 -43.98 -24.10
CA VAL A 27 14.89 -44.23 -22.91
C VAL A 27 13.47 -44.71 -23.26
N GLY A 28 12.82 -45.43 -22.35
CA GLY A 28 11.49 -45.97 -22.58
C GLY A 28 10.37 -44.92 -22.44
N PRO A 29 9.10 -45.31 -22.69
CA PRO A 29 7.94 -44.43 -22.65
C PRO A 29 7.67 -43.82 -21.27
N GLU A 30 8.18 -44.41 -20.20
CA GLU A 30 8.12 -43.89 -18.83
C GLU A 30 8.79 -42.52 -18.67
N GLU A 31 9.75 -42.21 -19.54
CA GLU A 31 10.48 -40.93 -19.57
C GLU A 31 9.82 -39.90 -20.50
N PHE A 32 8.55 -40.10 -20.89
CA PHE A 32 7.79 -39.14 -21.66
C PHE A 32 6.68 -38.51 -20.83
N THR A 33 6.59 -37.17 -20.93
CA THR A 33 5.54 -36.38 -20.30
C THR A 33 4.62 -35.82 -21.37
N LEU A 34 3.30 -35.83 -21.13
CA LEU A 34 2.34 -35.21 -22.02
C LEU A 34 2.58 -33.70 -22.06
N VAL A 35 2.80 -33.15 -23.25
CA VAL A 35 2.85 -31.71 -23.47
C VAL A 35 1.42 -31.22 -23.48
N ILE A 36 0.99 -30.70 -22.33
CA ILE A 36 -0.23 -29.91 -22.25
C ILE A 36 0.13 -28.54 -22.84
N GLU A 37 -0.24 -28.32 -24.10
CA GLU A 37 -0.26 -26.97 -24.67
C GLU A 37 -1.37 -26.20 -23.93
N THR A 38 -1.01 -25.54 -22.83
CA THR A 38 -1.84 -24.47 -22.30
C THR A 38 -1.93 -23.44 -23.43
N PRO A 39 -3.12 -23.08 -23.93
CA PRO A 39 -3.22 -22.00 -24.88
C PRO A 39 -2.50 -20.79 -24.26
N ALA A 40 -1.60 -20.18 -25.03
CA ALA A 40 -1.01 -18.90 -24.63
C ALA A 40 -2.13 -18.01 -24.11
N PRO A 41 -1.96 -17.34 -22.95
CA PRO A 41 -3.01 -16.49 -22.42
C PRO A 41 -3.45 -15.56 -23.55
N LYS A 42 -4.72 -15.67 -23.97
CA LYS A 42 -5.34 -14.62 -24.78
C LYS A 42 -5.07 -13.36 -23.98
N GLN A 43 -4.33 -12.40 -24.54
CA GLN A 43 -4.07 -11.12 -23.89
C GLN A 43 -5.41 -10.55 -23.44
N ALA A 44 -5.75 -10.76 -22.18
CA ALA A 44 -6.80 -10.03 -21.53
C ALA A 44 -6.31 -8.59 -21.56
N GLY A 45 -7.10 -7.69 -22.14
CA GLY A 45 -6.75 -6.26 -22.19
C GLY A 45 -6.27 -5.79 -20.82
N LYS A 46 -5.34 -4.83 -20.82
CA LYS A 46 -4.72 -4.29 -19.60
C LYS A 46 -5.76 -4.05 -18.51
N ARG A 47 -5.46 -4.46 -17.29
CA ARG A 47 -6.34 -4.27 -16.13
C ARG A 47 -5.76 -3.19 -15.25
N TRP A 48 -6.57 -2.25 -14.80
CA TRP A 48 -6.13 -1.10 -14.01
C TRP A 48 -6.89 -1.09 -12.69
N LYS A 49 -6.19 -1.05 -11.56
CA LYS A 49 -6.80 -0.99 -10.24
C LYS A 49 -6.63 0.39 -9.63
N CYS A 50 -7.73 0.99 -9.15
CA CYS A 50 -7.68 2.22 -8.38
C CYS A 50 -6.98 1.97 -7.03
N THR A 51 -5.93 2.72 -6.72
CA THR A 51 -5.18 2.63 -5.46
C THR A 51 -6.00 3.07 -4.25
N VAL A 52 -7.05 3.87 -4.46
CA VAL A 52 -7.88 4.42 -3.37
C VAL A 52 -9.02 3.50 -2.97
N CYS A 53 -9.73 2.91 -3.94
CA CYS A 53 -10.95 2.15 -3.68
C CYS A 53 -10.97 0.72 -4.24
N ASP A 54 -9.87 0.23 -4.82
CA ASP A 54 -9.76 -1.12 -5.41
C ASP A 54 -10.61 -1.40 -6.64
N TYR A 55 -11.32 -0.41 -7.20
CA TYR A 55 -12.05 -0.59 -8.46
C TYR A 55 -11.11 -1.04 -9.57
N VAL A 56 -11.47 -2.12 -10.28
CA VAL A 56 -10.72 -2.65 -11.42
C VAL A 56 -11.41 -2.29 -12.72
N HIS A 57 -10.68 -1.65 -13.62
CA HIS A 57 -11.06 -1.33 -14.98
C HIS A 57 -10.32 -2.25 -15.96
N SER A 58 -10.98 -2.69 -17.03
CA SER A 58 -10.32 -3.42 -18.13
C SER A 58 -10.35 -2.54 -19.37
N GLY A 59 -9.18 -2.25 -19.93
CA GLY A 59 -9.01 -1.37 -21.09
C GLY A 59 -7.55 -0.98 -21.31
N ASP A 60 -7.22 -0.46 -22.49
CA ASP A 60 -5.82 -0.11 -22.82
C ASP A 60 -5.24 1.00 -21.94
N THR A 61 -6.11 1.86 -21.40
CA THR A 61 -5.78 2.97 -20.49
C THR A 61 -6.73 2.97 -19.28
N PRO A 62 -6.31 3.50 -18.12
CA PRO A 62 -7.23 3.71 -17.00
C PRO A 62 -8.29 4.78 -17.35
N PRO A 63 -9.44 4.79 -16.68
CA PRO A 63 -10.45 5.83 -16.87
C PRO A 63 -9.95 7.18 -16.33
N ASP A 64 -10.34 8.30 -16.94
CA ASP A 64 -9.98 9.67 -16.49
C ASP A 64 -10.35 9.93 -15.03
N LYS A 65 -11.46 9.35 -14.56
CA LYS A 65 -11.90 9.36 -13.16
C LYS A 65 -12.38 7.98 -12.75
N CYS A 66 -12.06 7.60 -11.52
CA CYS A 66 -12.58 6.39 -10.92
C CYS A 66 -14.10 6.49 -10.74
N PRO A 67 -14.90 5.54 -11.26
CA PRO A 67 -16.36 5.57 -11.16
C PRO A 67 -16.86 5.31 -9.73
N VAL A 68 -15.99 4.85 -8.82
CA VAL A 68 -16.35 4.55 -7.42
C VAL A 68 -15.99 5.69 -6.47
N CYS A 69 -14.77 6.23 -6.54
CA CYS A 69 -14.30 7.27 -5.60
C CYS A 69 -13.96 8.62 -6.25
N GLY A 70 -14.04 8.75 -7.57
CA GLY A 70 -13.88 10.02 -8.28
C GLY A 70 -12.44 10.54 -8.43
N VAL A 71 -11.44 9.81 -7.94
CA VAL A 71 -10.02 10.19 -8.12
C VAL A 71 -9.57 10.06 -9.58
N GLY A 72 -8.54 10.81 -9.97
CA GLY A 72 -8.07 10.83 -11.36
C GLY A 72 -7.33 9.56 -11.78
N SER A 73 -7.07 9.44 -13.09
CA SER A 73 -6.37 8.32 -13.72
C SER A 73 -4.96 8.08 -13.16
N GLU A 74 -4.32 9.10 -12.59
CA GLU A 74 -3.02 9.02 -11.92
C GLU A 74 -3.03 8.10 -10.68
N LEU A 75 -4.20 7.81 -10.12
CA LEU A 75 -4.37 6.89 -8.99
C LEU A 75 -4.82 5.49 -9.42
N PHE A 76 -4.57 5.12 -10.68
CA PHE A 76 -4.71 3.74 -11.16
C PHE A 76 -3.34 3.08 -11.36
N VAL A 77 -3.26 1.80 -11.02
CA VAL A 77 -2.07 0.96 -11.25
C VAL A 77 -2.41 -0.12 -12.26
N LEU A 78 -1.51 -0.37 -13.21
CA LEU A 78 -1.63 -1.51 -14.09
C LEU A 78 -1.47 -2.79 -13.25
N LEU A 79 -2.50 -3.62 -13.23
CA LEU A 79 -2.44 -4.99 -12.75
C LEU A 79 -1.75 -5.83 -13.82
N LEU A 80 -0.44 -5.94 -13.67
CA LEU A 80 0.32 -7.00 -14.32
C LEU A 80 0.11 -8.26 -13.47
N ASP A 81 -0.82 -9.10 -13.91
CA ASP A 81 -1.07 -10.41 -13.28
C ASP A 81 0.10 -11.39 -13.47
N GLU A 82 1.03 -11.03 -14.36
CA GLU A 82 2.24 -11.78 -14.62
C GLU A 82 3.36 -11.24 -13.73
N VAL A 83 3.75 -12.04 -12.73
CA VAL A 83 5.05 -11.90 -12.10
C VAL A 83 6.08 -12.20 -13.19
N LEU A 84 6.58 -11.17 -13.86
CA LEU A 84 7.71 -11.32 -14.75
C LEU A 84 8.90 -11.76 -13.90
N GLU A 85 9.59 -12.82 -14.32
CA GLU A 85 10.96 -13.03 -13.85
C GLU A 85 11.75 -11.74 -14.14
N LEU A 86 12.63 -11.34 -13.22
CA LEU A 86 13.43 -10.15 -13.39
C LEU A 86 14.50 -10.41 -14.46
N THR A 87 14.16 -10.09 -15.72
CA THR A 87 15.07 -10.19 -16.87
C THR A 87 15.52 -8.81 -17.33
N THR A 88 16.59 -8.76 -18.13
CA THR A 88 17.07 -7.53 -18.78
C THR A 88 15.97 -6.90 -19.64
N GLU A 89 15.24 -7.73 -20.39
CA GLU A 89 14.15 -7.30 -21.26
C GLU A 89 13.00 -6.69 -20.47
N ALA A 90 12.65 -7.27 -19.31
CA ALA A 90 11.61 -6.74 -18.43
C ALA A 90 12.00 -5.36 -17.85
N VAL A 91 13.27 -5.17 -17.48
CA VAL A 91 13.78 -3.86 -17.01
C VAL A 91 13.76 -2.83 -18.14
N LEU A 92 14.14 -3.21 -19.36
CA LEU A 92 14.10 -2.32 -20.53
C LEU A 92 12.68 -1.94 -20.94
N ALA A 93 11.70 -2.82 -20.71
CA ALA A 93 10.29 -2.58 -20.97
C ALA A 93 9.58 -1.80 -19.85
N ALA A 94 10.19 -1.65 -18.67
CA ALA A 94 9.57 -1.00 -17.53
C ALA A 94 9.46 0.53 -17.72
N GLY A 95 8.31 1.07 -17.35
CA GLY A 95 7.97 2.50 -17.44
C GLY A 95 7.21 3.01 -16.22
N LEU A 96 6.88 4.30 -16.21
CA LEU A 96 6.11 4.94 -15.13
C LEU A 96 4.72 4.31 -14.96
N ASP A 97 4.11 3.84 -16.05
CA ASP A 97 2.85 3.12 -16.07
C ASP A 97 2.91 1.78 -15.29
N THR A 98 4.07 1.12 -15.29
CA THR A 98 4.32 -0.09 -14.52
C THR A 98 4.83 0.17 -13.10
N ALA A 99 5.47 1.32 -12.86
CA ALA A 99 6.13 1.64 -11.59
C ALA A 99 5.17 1.67 -10.40
N ASN A 100 3.92 2.08 -10.63
CA ASN A 100 2.88 2.10 -9.60
C ASN A 100 2.67 0.72 -8.94
N SER A 101 2.78 -0.38 -9.70
CA SER A 101 2.64 -1.73 -9.16
C SER A 101 3.77 -2.09 -8.19
N ALA A 102 4.97 -1.52 -8.38
CA ALA A 102 6.11 -1.69 -7.49
C ALA A 102 5.98 -0.81 -6.23
N VAL A 103 5.54 0.45 -6.38
CA VAL A 103 5.28 1.37 -5.26
C VAL A 103 4.20 0.81 -4.32
N ASP A 104 3.17 0.16 -4.87
CA ASP A 104 2.12 -0.53 -4.11
C ASP A 104 2.65 -1.66 -3.19
N LYS A 105 3.88 -2.15 -3.40
CA LYS A 105 4.51 -3.17 -2.56
C LYS A 105 5.26 -2.61 -1.35
N ILE A 106 5.38 -1.29 -1.21
CA ILE A 106 6.00 -0.68 -0.04
C ILE A 106 5.11 -0.92 1.19
N SER A 107 5.72 -1.44 2.25
CA SER A 107 5.02 -1.73 3.51
C SER A 107 4.86 -0.48 4.37
N TYR A 108 3.68 -0.33 4.96
CA TYR A 108 3.37 0.74 5.90
C TYR A 108 2.54 0.20 7.06
N GLY A 109 2.68 0.82 8.23
CA GLY A 109 1.67 0.71 9.27
C GLY A 109 0.48 1.63 8.99
N LEU A 110 -0.52 1.59 9.87
CA LEU A 110 -1.64 2.52 9.88
C LEU A 110 -1.71 3.28 11.20
N TYR A 111 -1.90 4.59 11.08
CA TYR A 111 -1.74 5.53 12.16
C TYR A 111 -2.87 6.56 12.13
N ILE A 112 -3.22 7.09 13.30
CA ILE A 112 -4.02 8.31 13.40
C ILE A 112 -3.11 9.44 13.83
N VAL A 113 -2.90 10.41 12.95
CA VAL A 113 -2.16 11.64 13.24
C VAL A 113 -3.16 12.70 13.68
N THR A 114 -2.95 13.28 14.85
CA THR A 114 -3.80 14.31 15.42
C THR A 114 -3.01 15.58 15.67
N SER A 115 -3.70 16.71 15.61
CA SER A 115 -3.12 18.00 15.95
C SER A 115 -4.20 18.94 16.48
N VAL A 116 -3.77 20.07 17.01
CA VAL A 116 -4.61 21.11 17.61
C VAL A 116 -4.46 22.39 16.81
N LYS A 117 -5.46 23.24 16.92
CA LYS A 117 -5.43 24.63 16.47
C LYS A 117 -6.40 25.41 17.34
N ASP A 118 -5.90 26.45 17.98
CA ASP A 118 -6.63 27.17 19.02
C ASP A 118 -7.17 26.19 20.09
N ASN A 119 -8.49 26.19 20.33
CA ASN A 119 -9.19 25.27 21.23
C ASN A 119 -9.89 24.11 20.50
N LYS A 120 -9.49 23.83 19.25
CA LYS A 120 -10.03 22.74 18.44
C LYS A 120 -8.94 21.71 18.17
N PHE A 121 -9.37 20.49 17.89
CA PHE A 121 -8.49 19.42 17.46
C PHE A 121 -9.09 18.67 16.29
N ASN A 122 -8.23 18.01 15.53
CA ASN A 122 -8.63 17.16 14.41
C ASN A 122 -7.58 16.06 14.22
N GLY A 123 -7.96 15.00 13.51
CA GLY A 123 -7.06 13.90 13.20
C GLY A 123 -7.35 13.29 11.84
N GLN A 124 -6.35 12.66 11.23
CA GLN A 124 -6.54 11.87 10.01
C GLN A 124 -5.89 10.51 10.14
N CYS A 125 -6.37 9.55 9.36
CA CYS A 125 -5.60 8.36 9.10
C CYS A 125 -4.41 8.70 8.20
N CYS A 126 -3.25 8.11 8.50
CA CYS A 126 -2.03 8.25 7.73
C CYS A 126 -1.31 6.90 7.75
N ASN A 127 -0.75 6.48 6.62
CA ASN A 127 0.18 5.35 6.53
C ASN A 127 1.64 5.81 6.40
N THR A 128 1.87 7.04 5.94
CA THR A 128 3.21 7.58 5.66
C THR A 128 3.80 8.22 6.92
N LEU A 129 4.19 7.35 7.86
CA LEU A 129 4.97 7.68 9.05
C LEU A 129 6.19 6.76 9.10
N PHE A 130 7.35 7.32 9.39
CA PHE A 130 8.58 6.53 9.59
C PHE A 130 9.56 7.26 10.49
N GLN A 131 10.42 6.50 11.16
CA GLN A 131 11.53 7.04 11.93
C GLN A 131 12.63 7.54 10.99
N LEU A 132 13.16 8.74 11.26
CA LEU A 132 14.25 9.35 10.51
C LEU A 132 15.61 9.13 11.17
N THR A 133 15.70 9.39 12.48
CA THR A 133 16.94 9.28 13.24
C THR A 133 16.67 8.71 14.63
N SER A 134 17.66 8.04 15.21
CA SER A 134 17.61 7.52 16.59
C SER A 134 18.20 8.50 17.60
N ASN A 135 19.16 9.34 17.22
CA ASN A 135 19.72 10.38 18.07
C ASN A 135 20.01 11.68 17.28
N PRO A 136 19.23 12.75 17.46
CA PRO A 136 18.01 12.82 18.27
C PRO A 136 16.90 11.92 17.69
N LEU A 137 15.94 11.50 18.52
CA LEU A 137 14.82 10.67 18.08
C LEU A 137 13.87 11.52 17.23
N ARG A 138 13.79 11.21 15.92
CA ARG A 138 12.96 11.95 14.97
C ARG A 138 12.09 11.03 14.14
N VAL A 139 10.93 11.54 13.79
CA VAL A 139 10.00 10.91 12.85
C VAL A 139 9.61 11.87 11.75
N SER A 140 9.05 11.32 10.69
CA SER A 140 8.39 12.10 9.64
C SER A 140 6.96 11.63 9.40
N VAL A 141 6.06 12.57 9.14
CA VAL A 141 4.73 12.32 8.58
C VAL A 141 4.57 13.10 7.27
N CYS A 142 3.94 12.50 6.26
CA CYS A 142 3.64 13.17 5.00
C CYS A 142 2.13 13.35 4.84
N LEU A 143 1.63 14.58 4.90
CA LEU A 143 0.19 14.86 4.87
C LEU A 143 -0.21 15.67 3.63
N ASN A 144 -1.36 15.33 3.06
CA ASN A 144 -1.94 16.05 1.92
C ASN A 144 -2.33 17.46 2.35
N LYS A 145 -1.96 18.47 1.55
CA LYS A 145 -2.24 19.89 1.83
C LYS A 145 -3.73 20.24 1.91
N ASN A 146 -4.60 19.41 1.35
CA ASN A 146 -6.05 19.60 1.41
C ASN A 146 -6.68 19.15 2.74
N ASN A 147 -5.95 18.38 3.55
CA ASN A 147 -6.49 17.82 4.78
C ASN A 147 -6.52 18.88 5.90
N LEU A 148 -7.62 18.95 6.65
CA LEU A 148 -7.71 19.84 7.83
C LEU A 148 -6.60 19.56 8.86
N THR A 149 -6.16 18.30 8.99
CA THR A 149 -5.06 17.95 9.90
C THR A 149 -3.75 18.59 9.46
N HIS A 150 -3.48 18.69 8.16
CA HIS A 150 -2.30 19.39 7.64
C HIS A 150 -2.30 20.86 8.05
N GLU A 151 -3.44 21.55 7.93
CA GLU A 151 -3.56 22.94 8.38
C GLU A 151 -3.28 23.10 9.88
N TYR A 152 -3.72 22.14 10.69
CA TYR A 152 -3.49 22.18 12.14
C TYR A 152 -2.01 21.94 12.48
N LEU A 153 -1.33 21.06 11.74
CA LEU A 153 0.13 20.86 11.89
C LEU A 153 0.90 22.13 11.51
N MET A 154 0.52 22.79 10.41
CA MET A 154 1.15 24.03 9.96
C MET A 154 0.99 25.17 10.98
N ASP A 155 -0.14 25.21 11.68
CA ASP A 155 -0.48 26.25 12.64
C ASP A 155 0.16 26.01 14.01
N SER A 156 -0.04 24.82 14.59
CA SER A 156 0.40 24.51 15.95
C SER A 156 1.85 24.07 16.06
N GLY A 157 2.44 23.56 14.97
CA GLY A 157 3.79 22.99 14.99
C GLY A 157 3.90 21.69 15.81
N VAL A 158 2.79 21.10 16.26
CA VAL A 158 2.80 19.87 17.08
C VAL A 158 1.80 18.84 16.56
N PHE A 159 2.10 17.57 16.80
CA PHE A 159 1.16 16.49 16.54
C PHE A 159 1.34 15.34 17.52
N ALA A 160 0.31 14.52 17.65
CA ALA A 160 0.43 13.19 18.22
C ALA A 160 0.10 12.13 17.17
N VAL A 161 0.61 10.92 17.38
CA VAL A 161 0.31 9.77 16.54
C VAL A 161 -0.14 8.63 17.44
N SER A 162 -1.28 8.04 17.12
CA SER A 162 -1.73 6.76 17.67
C SER A 162 -1.49 5.64 16.66
N LEU A 163 -0.70 4.64 17.03
CA LEU A 163 -0.43 3.45 16.22
C LEU A 163 -1.59 2.47 16.40
N LEU A 164 -2.15 1.94 15.31
CA LEU A 164 -3.34 1.10 15.37
C LEU A 164 -3.02 -0.39 15.54
N THR A 165 -3.90 -1.11 16.24
CA THR A 165 -3.94 -2.58 16.31
C THR A 165 -4.83 -3.17 15.21
N THR A 166 -4.64 -4.44 14.88
CA THR A 166 -5.29 -5.13 13.74
C THR A 166 -6.82 -5.11 13.78
N ASP A 167 -7.44 -4.93 14.95
CA ASP A 167 -8.88 -4.82 15.17
C ASP A 167 -9.45 -3.40 14.98
N GLN A 168 -8.62 -2.38 14.77
CA GLN A 168 -9.04 -0.97 14.70
C GLN A 168 -9.37 -0.45 13.30
N THR A 169 -9.95 -1.30 12.46
CA THR A 169 -10.30 -0.94 11.06
C THR A 169 -11.33 0.20 10.98
N GLU A 170 -12.19 0.34 11.99
CA GLU A 170 -13.16 1.43 12.07
C GLU A 170 -12.51 2.80 12.30
N ALA A 171 -11.38 2.86 13.03
CA ALA A 171 -10.62 4.11 13.17
C ALA A 171 -10.08 4.57 11.80
N VAL A 172 -9.60 3.64 10.97
CA VAL A 172 -9.17 3.94 9.60
C VAL A 172 -10.32 4.52 8.78
N ARG A 173 -11.52 3.93 8.88
CA ARG A 173 -12.71 4.42 8.17
C ARG A 173 -13.12 5.83 8.61
N ARG A 174 -13.23 6.02 9.93
CA ARG A 174 -13.65 7.29 10.54
C ARG A 174 -12.69 8.43 10.25
N PHE A 175 -11.38 8.19 10.41
CA PHE A 175 -10.36 9.23 10.26
C PHE A 175 -9.79 9.35 8.84
N GLY A 176 -10.02 8.37 7.96
CA GLY A 176 -9.47 8.33 6.60
C GLY A 176 -10.41 8.78 5.49
N TYR A 177 -11.73 8.63 5.65
CA TYR A 177 -12.71 8.88 4.56
C TYR A 177 -13.67 10.04 4.85
N GLN A 178 -13.38 10.84 5.88
CA GLN A 178 -14.22 11.97 6.29
C GLN A 178 -13.38 13.22 6.54
N SER A 179 -13.91 14.38 6.15
CA SER A 179 -13.29 15.67 6.44
C SER A 179 -13.70 16.17 7.82
N GLY A 180 -12.71 16.57 8.63
CA GLY A 180 -12.96 17.20 9.92
C GLY A 180 -13.61 18.59 9.81
N ARG A 181 -13.73 19.15 8.59
CA ARG A 181 -14.45 20.41 8.36
C ARG A 181 -15.96 20.25 8.42
N THR A 182 -16.45 19.07 8.06
CA THR A 182 -17.88 18.77 7.93
C THR A 182 -18.36 17.76 8.96
N THR A 183 -17.44 17.02 9.58
CA THR A 183 -17.77 15.93 10.50
C THR A 183 -16.91 15.98 11.75
N ASP A 184 -17.54 15.86 12.92
CA ASP A 184 -16.83 15.60 14.16
C ASP A 184 -16.40 14.12 14.21
N LYS A 185 -15.12 13.88 13.90
CA LYS A 185 -14.55 12.53 13.87
C LYS A 185 -14.25 11.97 15.26
N PHE A 186 -14.32 12.78 16.31
CA PHE A 186 -14.08 12.34 17.68
C PHE A 186 -15.37 12.13 18.47
N ALA A 187 -16.54 12.41 17.89
CA ALA A 187 -17.82 12.07 18.48
C ALA A 187 -17.86 10.56 18.85
N GLY A 188 -18.00 10.28 20.15
CA GLY A 188 -18.01 8.92 20.70
C GLY A 188 -16.67 8.17 20.63
N VAL A 189 -15.56 8.87 20.36
CA VAL A 189 -14.20 8.29 20.40
C VAL A 189 -13.55 8.64 21.73
N GLU A 190 -13.03 7.64 22.43
CA GLU A 190 -12.25 7.88 23.65
C GLU A 190 -10.82 8.30 23.33
N TYR A 191 -10.41 9.44 23.88
CA TYR A 191 -9.05 9.96 23.76
C TYR A 191 -8.56 10.59 25.06
N ILE A 192 -7.25 10.79 25.15
CA ILE A 192 -6.55 11.52 26.21
C ILE A 192 -5.80 12.67 25.55
N ALA A 193 -5.87 13.88 26.12
CA ALA A 193 -5.05 14.99 25.66
C ALA A 193 -3.57 14.72 26.03
N GLY A 194 -2.69 14.74 25.04
CA GLY A 194 -1.24 14.67 25.23
C GLY A 194 -0.68 15.90 25.96
N LYS A 195 0.60 15.85 26.31
CA LYS A 195 1.33 17.01 26.87
C LYS A 195 1.37 18.18 25.91
N ASN A 196 1.37 17.91 24.60
CA ASN A 196 1.26 18.91 23.54
C ASN A 196 -0.20 19.28 23.18
N GLY A 197 -1.19 18.84 23.97
CA GLY A 197 -2.61 19.10 23.76
C GLY A 197 -3.28 18.24 22.69
N CYS A 198 -2.52 17.50 21.87
CA CYS A 198 -3.07 16.69 20.79
C CYS A 198 -3.83 15.47 21.35
N PRO A 199 -5.00 15.11 20.80
CA PRO A 199 -5.72 13.91 21.20
C PRO A 199 -4.95 12.63 20.89
N ILE A 200 -4.82 11.74 21.86
CA ILE A 200 -4.25 10.40 21.73
C ILE A 200 -5.37 9.39 21.94
N LEU A 201 -5.58 8.47 21.00
CA LEU A 201 -6.62 7.44 21.13
C LEU A 201 -6.28 6.47 22.27
N LYS A 202 -7.24 6.18 23.16
CA LYS A 202 -7.00 5.29 24.33
C LYS A 202 -6.61 3.88 23.93
N ASN A 203 -7.29 3.30 22.95
CA ASN A 203 -7.15 1.89 22.58
C ASN A 203 -6.07 1.67 21.51
N CYS A 204 -5.01 2.48 21.47
CA CYS A 204 -3.95 2.34 20.47
C CYS A 204 -2.89 1.31 20.91
N LEU A 205 -2.08 0.83 19.97
CA LEU A 205 -0.92 -0.02 20.25
C LEU A 205 0.15 0.74 21.03
N ALA A 206 0.43 1.95 20.57
CA ALA A 206 1.40 2.88 21.13
C ALA A 206 1.06 4.29 20.67
N TYR A 207 1.65 5.28 21.33
CA TYR A 207 1.57 6.66 20.88
C TYR A 207 2.93 7.37 20.91
N ILE A 208 3.03 8.41 20.09
CA ILE A 208 4.11 9.40 20.15
C ILE A 208 3.53 10.81 20.11
N GLU A 209 4.18 11.72 20.79
CA GLU A 209 4.00 13.17 20.67
C GLU A 209 5.25 13.76 20.03
N ALA A 210 5.07 14.73 19.14
CA ALA A 210 6.18 15.31 18.41
C ALA A 210 6.01 16.81 18.17
N SER A 211 7.15 17.49 18.03
CA SER A 211 7.25 18.91 17.68
C SER A 211 7.96 19.07 16.34
N ILE A 212 7.30 19.74 15.41
CA ILE A 212 7.75 19.94 14.03
C ILE A 212 8.95 20.88 14.04
N LEU A 213 9.95 20.56 13.21
CA LEU A 213 11.09 21.41 12.91
C LEU A 213 10.75 22.26 11.68
N PRO A 214 10.35 23.55 11.82
CA PRO A 214 9.76 24.30 10.70
C PRO A 214 10.72 24.44 9.52
N LYS A 215 12.02 24.58 9.81
CA LYS A 215 13.08 24.68 8.79
C LYS A 215 13.39 23.37 8.06
N LYS A 216 12.78 22.25 8.46
CA LYS A 216 12.96 20.93 7.86
C LYS A 216 11.68 20.38 7.24
N MET A 217 10.61 21.19 7.19
CA MET A 217 9.44 20.83 6.40
C MET A 217 9.82 20.87 4.92
N VAL A 218 9.36 19.87 4.16
CA VAL A 218 9.65 19.75 2.73
C VAL A 218 8.34 19.75 1.97
N ASP A 219 8.18 20.72 1.08
CA ASP A 219 7.12 20.70 0.08
C ASP A 219 7.45 19.64 -0.97
N VAL A 220 6.54 18.68 -1.14
CA VAL A 220 6.69 17.57 -2.09
C VAL A 220 5.53 17.54 -3.09
N GLY A 221 4.97 18.71 -3.41
CA GLY A 221 3.88 18.88 -4.37
C GLY A 221 2.52 18.85 -3.69
N THR A 222 1.79 17.74 -3.79
CA THR A 222 0.43 17.61 -3.20
C THR A 222 0.45 17.47 -1.67
N HIS A 223 1.61 17.14 -1.10
CA HIS A 223 1.80 16.91 0.33
C HIS A 223 2.91 17.80 0.89
N THR A 224 2.93 17.90 2.22
CA THR A 224 4.10 18.38 2.98
C THR A 224 4.64 17.23 3.81
N LEU A 225 5.95 17.01 3.70
CA LEU A 225 6.70 16.11 4.57
C LEU A 225 7.14 16.91 5.81
N PHE A 226 6.60 16.55 6.97
CA PHE A 226 6.93 17.16 8.25
C PHE A 226 8.02 16.35 8.92
N VAL A 227 9.10 17.01 9.34
CA VAL A 227 10.17 16.41 10.17
C VAL A 227 9.99 16.91 11.58
N ALA A 228 10.00 16.02 12.57
CA ALA A 228 9.72 16.37 13.95
C ALA A 228 10.60 15.63 14.96
N ASP A 229 10.94 16.32 16.04
CA ASP A 229 11.55 15.71 17.23
C ASP A 229 10.45 15.01 18.04
N VAL A 230 10.68 13.76 18.43
CA VAL A 230 9.76 13.03 19.32
C VAL A 230 9.98 13.52 20.74
N THR A 231 8.91 14.04 21.35
CA THR A 231 8.96 14.68 22.68
C THR A 231 8.43 13.77 23.79
N ALA A 232 7.55 12.83 23.45
CA ALA A 232 7.05 11.80 24.37
C ALA A 232 6.51 10.59 23.58
N GLY A 233 6.34 9.46 24.25
CA GLY A 233 5.67 8.29 23.68
C GLY A 233 5.70 7.10 24.62
N ARG A 234 4.80 6.14 24.39
CA ARG A 234 4.74 4.88 25.14
C ARG A 234 4.00 3.81 24.36
N MET A 235 4.38 2.55 24.60
CA MET A 235 3.52 1.41 24.28
C MET A 235 2.33 1.38 25.25
N VAL A 236 1.16 1.06 24.72
CA VAL A 236 -0.13 1.03 25.44
C VAL A 236 -0.69 -0.40 25.47
N ALA A 237 -0.45 -1.19 24.42
CA ALA A 237 -0.84 -2.59 24.33
C ALA A 237 0.29 -3.45 23.74
N ASN A 238 0.22 -4.76 23.98
CA ASN A 238 1.10 -5.75 23.35
C ASN A 238 0.28 -6.60 22.38
N GLN A 239 0.00 -6.05 21.20
CA GLN A 239 -0.79 -6.66 20.14
C GLN A 239 -0.11 -6.46 18.78
N GLU A 240 -0.61 -7.10 17.73
CA GLU A 240 -0.10 -6.88 16.38
C GLU A 240 -0.50 -5.50 15.83
N ALA A 241 0.46 -4.85 15.17
CA ALA A 241 0.22 -3.58 14.51
C ALA A 241 -0.64 -3.77 13.26
N LEU A 242 -1.59 -2.85 13.04
CA LEU A 242 -2.34 -2.79 11.80
C LEU A 242 -1.42 -2.30 10.67
N THR A 243 -1.14 -3.18 9.72
CA THR A 243 -0.42 -2.82 8.48
C THR A 243 -1.40 -2.38 7.40
N TYR A 244 -0.95 -1.52 6.50
CA TYR A 244 -1.74 -1.11 5.34
C TYR A 244 -2.09 -2.30 4.44
N SER A 245 -1.15 -3.25 4.24
CA SER A 245 -1.39 -4.47 3.48
C SER A 245 -2.45 -5.36 4.12
N PHE A 246 -2.40 -5.57 5.44
CA PHE A 246 -3.42 -6.34 6.16
C PHE A 246 -4.80 -5.66 6.04
N TYR A 247 -4.88 -4.35 6.28
CA TYR A 247 -6.13 -3.60 6.12
C TYR A 247 -6.74 -3.76 4.71
N ARG A 248 -5.91 -3.75 3.67
CA ARG A 248 -6.38 -3.95 2.28
C ARG A 248 -6.85 -5.37 1.97
N SER A 249 -6.31 -6.37 2.67
CA SER A 249 -6.70 -7.77 2.48
C SER A 249 -8.08 -8.14 3.04
N ILE A 250 -8.58 -7.32 3.98
CA ILE A 250 -9.85 -7.56 4.69
C ILE A 250 -10.95 -6.55 4.33
N LYS A 251 -10.70 -5.70 3.32
CA LYS A 251 -11.63 -4.65 2.87
C LYS A 251 -12.60 -5.16 1.82
#